data_AF-A0A9P0A950-F1
#
_entry.id   AF-A0A9P0A950-F1
#
_cell.length_a   1.000
_cell.length_b   1.000
_cell.length_c   1.000
_cell.angle_alpha   90.00
_cell.angle_beta   90.00
_cell.angle_gamma   90.00
#
_symmetry.space_group_name_H-M   'P 1'
#
loop_
_entity.id
_entity.type
_entity.pdbx_description
1 polymer ?
#
loop_
_entity_poly.entity_id
_entity_poly.type
_entity_poly.pdbx_seq_one_letter_code
_entity_poly.pdbx_strand_id
1 'polypeptide(L)'
;MGTGDRLLDIPCKVCGDRSSGKHYGIYSCDGCSGFFKRSIHRNRVYTCKAQGDSKGRCPIDKTHRNQCRACRLNKCFQSAMNKDGKF
;
A
#
# COMPACT_ATOMS: atom_id res chain seq x y z
N MET A 1 8.94 -7.21 26.74
CA MET A 1 8.60 -7.87 25.46
C MET A 1 9.34 -7.16 24.33
N GLY A 2 10.34 -7.83 23.74
CA GLY A 2 10.89 -7.54 22.40
C GLY A 2 11.66 -6.22 22.21
N THR A 3 12.96 -6.24 22.50
CA THR A 3 13.98 -5.32 21.96
C THR A 3 14.30 -5.66 20.51
N GLY A 4 14.29 -4.68 19.60
CA GLY A 4 14.82 -4.84 18.24
C GLY A 4 14.52 -3.65 17.32
N ASP A 5 15.56 -2.87 16.99
CA ASP A 5 15.65 -1.86 15.92
C ASP A 5 14.65 -0.68 15.90
N ARG A 6 14.95 0.37 16.67
CA ARG A 6 14.36 1.73 16.48
C ARG A 6 15.25 2.64 15.63
N LEU A 7 15.94 2.14 14.61
CA LEU A 7 16.89 2.99 13.88
C LEU A 7 16.28 3.81 12.72
N LEU A 8 15.10 3.48 12.19
CA LEU A 8 14.50 4.31 11.12
C LEU A 8 12.96 4.32 11.20
N ASP A 9 12.36 5.50 11.45
CA ASP A 9 10.92 5.73 11.26
C ASP A 9 10.61 5.82 9.76
N ILE A 10 10.77 4.69 9.06
CA ILE A 10 10.58 4.64 7.61
C ILE A 10 9.08 4.66 7.31
N PRO A 11 8.58 5.65 6.54
CA PRO A 11 7.18 5.70 6.16
C PRO A 11 6.87 4.64 5.10
N CYS A 12 5.66 4.08 5.17
CA CYS A 12 5.09 3.24 4.14
C CYS A 12 5.01 4.02 2.82
N LYS A 13 5.71 3.56 1.77
CA LYS A 13 5.72 4.24 0.46
C LYS A 13 4.33 4.40 -0.17
N VAL A 14 3.35 3.59 0.24
CA VAL A 14 1.98 3.66 -0.28
C VAL A 14 1.12 4.70 0.43
N CYS A 15 1.14 4.76 1.76
CA CYS A 15 0.16 5.56 2.52
C CYS A 15 0.77 6.47 3.60
N GLY A 16 2.10 6.51 3.74
CA GLY A 16 2.80 7.34 4.71
C GLY A 16 2.72 6.87 6.17
N ASP A 17 1.88 5.89 6.49
CA ASP A 17 1.82 5.28 7.84
C ASP A 17 3.14 4.59 8.20
N ARG A 18 3.38 4.33 9.49
CA ARG A 18 4.60 3.68 9.97
C ARG A 18 4.81 2.32 9.28
N SER A 19 5.98 2.11 8.68
CA SER A 19 6.32 0.82 8.07
C SER A 19 6.61 -0.23 9.14
N SER A 20 6.26 -1.48 8.84
CA SER A 20 6.66 -2.67 9.61
C SER A 20 7.87 -3.40 8.98
N GLY A 21 8.50 -2.80 7.96
CA GLY A 21 9.61 -3.38 7.21
C GLY A 21 9.35 -3.47 5.71
N LYS A 22 10.24 -4.15 4.99
CA LYS A 22 10.08 -4.42 3.56
C LYS A 22 9.08 -5.55 3.33
N HIS A 23 8.06 -5.28 2.53
CA HIS A 23 7.10 -6.27 2.03
C HIS A 23 6.93 -6.08 0.53
N TYR A 24 6.95 -7.17 -0.24
CA TYR A 24 6.75 -7.12 -1.70
C TYR A 24 7.70 -6.13 -2.41
N GLY A 25 8.98 -6.11 -1.99
CA GLY A 25 10.03 -5.27 -2.57
C GLY A 25 10.16 -3.86 -1.97
N ILE A 26 9.23 -3.37 -1.14
CA ILE A 26 9.29 -1.99 -0.60
C ILE A 26 8.94 -1.88 0.89
N TYR A 27 9.40 -0.80 1.53
CA TYR A 27 8.95 -0.44 2.88
C TYR A 27 7.46 -0.09 2.87
N SER A 28 6.68 -0.89 3.61
CA SER A 28 5.24 -0.69 3.73
C SER A 28 4.75 -1.04 5.14
N CYS A 29 3.53 -0.62 5.46
CA CYS A 29 2.84 -0.99 6.69
C CYS A 29 2.05 -2.28 6.49
N ASP A 30 1.69 -2.95 7.60
CA ASP A 30 0.92 -4.21 7.57
C ASP A 30 -0.42 -4.05 6.83
N GLY A 31 -1.05 -2.89 6.95
CA GLY A 31 -2.29 -2.58 6.26
C GLY A 31 -2.16 -2.63 4.74
N CYS A 32 -1.09 -2.07 4.17
CA CYS A 32 -0.86 -2.06 2.72
C CYS A 32 -0.30 -3.39 2.23
N SER A 33 0.60 -4.02 2.99
CA SER A 33 1.12 -5.37 2.71
C SER A 33 -0.02 -6.39 2.63
N GLY A 34 -0.87 -6.45 3.66
CA GLY A 34 -2.01 -7.37 3.69
C GLY A 34 -3.07 -7.05 2.64
N PHE A 35 -3.31 -5.77 2.34
CA PHE A 35 -4.19 -5.37 1.24
C PHE A 35 -3.68 -5.89 -0.10
N PHE A 36 -2.41 -5.61 -0.43
CA PHE A 36 -1.78 -6.02 -1.68
C PHE A 36 -1.84 -7.54 -1.86
N LYS A 37 -1.43 -8.31 -0.83
CA LYS A 37 -1.52 -9.79 -0.81
C LYS A 37 -2.92 -10.29 -1.21
N ARG A 38 -3.97 -9.78 -0.56
CA ARG A 38 -5.35 -10.22 -0.81
C ARG A 38 -5.84 -9.82 -2.20
N SER A 39 -5.39 -8.67 -2.70
CA SER A 39 -5.78 -8.19 -4.02
C SER A 39 -5.16 -9.03 -5.13
N ILE A 40 -3.86 -9.31 -5.08
CA ILE A 40 -3.18 -10.11 -6.11
C ILE A 40 -3.57 -11.59 -6.05
N HIS A 41 -3.68 -12.18 -4.85
CA HIS A 41 -3.98 -13.61 -4.71
C HIS A 41 -5.37 -13.98 -5.26
N ARG A 42 -6.32 -13.04 -5.19
CA ARG A 42 -7.68 -13.22 -5.70
C ARG A 42 -7.91 -12.51 -7.03
N ASN A 43 -6.85 -12.05 -7.70
CA ASN A 43 -6.92 -11.27 -8.95
C ASN A 43 -8.01 -10.18 -8.92
N ARG A 44 -8.08 -9.43 -7.84
CA ARG A 44 -9.15 -8.44 -7.62
C ARG A 44 -8.98 -7.26 -8.55
N VAL A 45 -9.99 -7.04 -9.38
CA VAL A 45 -10.16 -5.80 -10.15
C VAL A 45 -11.05 -4.85 -9.33
N TYR A 46 -10.57 -3.63 -9.12
CA TYR A 46 -11.33 -2.58 -8.43
C TYR A 46 -11.56 -1.39 -9.35
N THR A 47 -12.75 -0.82 -9.28
CA THR A 47 -13.11 0.39 -10.02
C THR A 47 -13.10 1.60 -9.10
N CYS A 48 -12.43 2.68 -9.51
CA CYS A 48 -12.50 3.95 -8.80
C CYS A 48 -13.88 4.58 -9.01
N LYS A 49 -14.54 4.98 -7.92
CA LYS A 49 -15.86 5.61 -7.94
C LYS A 49 -15.82 7.14 -8.06
N ALA A 50 -14.63 7.74 -7.96
CA ALA A 50 -14.47 9.19 -8.10
C ALA A 50 -14.75 9.64 -9.54
N GLN A 51 -15.26 10.86 -9.67
CA GLN A 51 -15.67 11.47 -10.94
C GLN A 51 -14.86 12.75 -11.24
N GLY A 52 -14.94 13.23 -12.48
CA GLY A 52 -14.20 14.40 -12.93
C GLY A 52 -12.69 14.25 -12.73
N ASP A 53 -12.03 15.34 -12.34
CA ASP A 53 -10.58 15.39 -12.19
C ASP A 53 -10.04 14.45 -11.11
N SER A 54 -10.85 14.06 -10.14
CA SER A 54 -10.42 13.17 -9.06
C SER A 54 -10.38 11.68 -9.47
N LYS A 55 -10.90 11.32 -10.64
CA LYS A 55 -10.95 9.92 -11.11
C LYS A 55 -9.55 9.32 -11.23
N GLY A 56 -9.32 8.22 -10.52
CA GLY A 56 -8.02 7.54 -10.48
C GLY A 56 -6.95 8.22 -9.62
N ARG A 57 -7.25 9.36 -8.99
CA ARG A 57 -6.30 10.17 -8.20
C ARG A 57 -6.75 10.36 -6.74
N CYS A 58 -7.50 9.40 -6.18
CA CYS A 58 -7.95 9.49 -4.79
C CYS A 58 -6.76 9.54 -3.82
N PRO A 59 -6.81 10.35 -2.75
CA PRO A 59 -5.73 10.44 -1.77
C PRO A 59 -5.54 9.09 -1.05
N ILE A 60 -4.28 8.66 -0.98
CA ILE A 60 -3.88 7.42 -0.28
C ILE A 60 -2.89 7.82 0.81
N ASP A 61 -3.46 8.16 1.96
CA ASP A 61 -2.77 8.46 3.22
C ASP A 61 -3.26 7.49 4.32
N LYS A 62 -2.76 7.64 5.56
CA LYS A 62 -3.12 6.76 6.69
C LYS A 62 -4.64 6.72 6.94
N THR A 63 -5.33 7.85 6.84
CA THR A 63 -6.75 8.01 7.18
C THR A 63 -7.68 7.60 6.03
N HIS A 64 -7.27 7.83 4.78
CA HIS A 64 -8.12 7.71 3.59
C HIS A 64 -7.79 6.52 2.69
N ARG A 65 -6.71 5.76 2.95
CA ARG A 65 -6.32 4.59 2.13
C ARG A 65 -7.43 3.55 1.92
N ASN A 66 -8.46 3.49 2.76
CA ASN A 66 -9.57 2.55 2.61
C ASN A 66 -10.74 3.07 1.76
N GLN A 67 -10.79 4.37 1.41
CA GLN A 67 -11.89 4.97 0.66
C GLN A 67 -11.91 4.52 -0.81
N CYS A 68 -10.74 4.34 -1.42
CA CYS A 68 -10.64 3.91 -2.82
C CYS A 68 -9.64 2.75 -2.99
N ARG A 69 -10.18 1.52 -3.02
CA ARG A 69 -9.37 0.30 -3.24
C ARG A 69 -8.67 0.29 -4.60
N ALA A 70 -9.28 0.86 -5.62
CA ALA A 70 -8.69 0.97 -6.95
C ALA A 70 -7.42 1.84 -6.94
N CYS A 71 -7.51 3.07 -6.42
CA CYS A 71 -6.37 3.97 -6.36
C CYS A 71 -5.31 3.45 -5.38
N ARG A 72 -5.72 2.79 -4.28
CA ARG A 72 -4.78 2.15 -3.35
C ARG A 72 -3.98 1.04 -4.04
N LEU A 73 -4.63 0.13 -4.75
CA LEU A 73 -3.96 -0.97 -5.46
C LEU A 73 -3.07 -0.44 -6.57
N ASN A 74 -3.55 0.55 -7.33
CA ASN A 74 -2.74 1.22 -8.34
C ASN A 74 -1.49 1.84 -7.72
N LYS A 75 -1.62 2.55 -6.58
CA LYS A 75 -0.47 3.14 -5.88
C LYS A 75 0.50 2.09 -5.33
N CYS A 76 0.02 0.90 -4.90
CA CYS A 76 0.90 -0.21 -4.55
C CYS A 76 1.83 -0.58 -5.71
N PHE A 77 1.27 -0.78 -6.91
CA PHE A 77 2.06 -1.09 -8.10
C PHE A 77 2.97 0.07 -8.53
N GLN A 78 2.47 1.31 -8.51
CA GLN A 78 3.28 2.50 -8.81
C GLN A 78 4.44 2.70 -7.83
N SER A 79 4.26 2.27 -6.58
CA SER A 79 5.32 2.27 -5.57
C SER A 79 6.30 1.10 -5.74
N ALA A 80 6.18 0.30 -6.80
CA ALA A 80 6.96 -0.90 -7.10
C ALA A 80 6.71 -2.10 -6.15
N MET A 81 5.50 -2.24 -5.58
CA MET A 81 5.13 -3.52 -4.95
C MET A 81 5.05 -4.62 -6.01
N ASN A 82 5.84 -5.68 -5.84
CA ASN A 82 5.91 -6.80 -6.77
C ASN A 82 5.24 -8.06 -6.19
N LYS A 83 4.55 -8.82 -7.03
CA LYS A 83 3.94 -10.09 -6.60
C LYS A 83 4.97 -11.17 -6.26
N ASP A 84 6.15 -11.07 -6.88
CA ASP A 84 7.23 -12.06 -6.77
C ASP A 84 8.13 -11.83 -5.55
N GLY A 85 7.93 -10.74 -4.81
CA GLY A 85 8.67 -10.44 -3.58
C GLY A 85 10.18 -10.27 -3.75
N LYS A 86 10.69 -10.14 -4.99
CA LYS A 86 12.14 -10.07 -5.23
C LYS A 86 12.70 -8.78 -4.64
N PHE A 87 13.72 -8.95 -3.78
CA PHE A 87 14.40 -7.92 -3.02
C PHE A 87 15.70 -7.48 -3.69
#